data_AF-Q05RE0-F1
#
_entry.id   AF-Q05RE0-F1
#
_cell.length_a   1.000
_cell.length_b   1.000
_cell.length_c   1.000
_cell.angle_alpha   90.00
_cell.angle_beta   90.00
_cell.angle_gamma   90.00
#
_symmetry.space_group_name_H-M   'P 1'
#
loop_
_entity.id
_entity.type
_entity.pdbx_description
1 polymer ?
#
loop_
_entity_poly.entity_id
_entity_poly.type
_entity_poly.pdbx_seq_one_letter_code
_entity_poly.pdbx_strand_id
1 'polypeptide(L)'
;MSSTWIGLGLISSPINEIADRLGPNDLPYSIPIHPNLVHFTIGLFAIGIAFDFAGAFYPLEKRVFRFLALPVTRVGFHDVGWYNVLACSVISFFTVAAGFFEMLLAVPLPGVRSVLGQNAIDTMLWHAVGGVALLLIIVAMTIWRAYERFVWRRELGRQVSWLYLACGTVVLLLMGLHGSLGAWLASEFGVHITADQLLAAGADLGEVLP
;
A
#
# COMPACT_ATOMS: atom_id res chain seq x y z
N MET A 1 1.71 51.19 -28.52
CA MET A 1 2.71 50.17 -28.90
C MET A 1 2.34 48.90 -28.16
N SER A 2 1.78 47.96 -28.91
CA SER A 2 1.21 46.70 -28.43
C SER A 2 2.30 45.70 -28.06
N SER A 3 2.30 45.26 -26.80
CA SER A 3 3.09 44.11 -26.35
C SER A 3 2.45 42.82 -26.87
N THR A 4 2.97 42.30 -27.97
CA THR A 4 2.71 40.94 -28.44
C THR A 4 3.36 39.96 -27.47
N TRP A 5 2.57 39.44 -26.54
CA TRP A 5 2.90 38.20 -25.84
C TRP A 5 2.76 37.07 -26.87
N ILE A 6 3.90 36.60 -27.36
CA ILE A 6 3.99 35.39 -28.17
C ILE A 6 3.45 34.26 -27.29
N GLY A 7 2.37 33.63 -27.75
CA GLY A 7 1.75 32.51 -27.06
C GLY A 7 2.79 31.43 -26.80
N LEU A 8 3.05 31.18 -25.52
CA LEU A 8 3.51 29.88 -25.07
C LEU A 8 2.43 28.89 -25.54
N GLY A 9 2.67 28.30 -26.71
CA GLY A 9 1.85 27.22 -27.23
C GLY A 9 1.66 26.22 -26.10
N LEU A 10 0.39 25.95 -25.77
CA LEU A 10 -0.02 24.87 -24.90
C LEU A 10 0.79 23.65 -25.33
N ILE A 11 1.73 23.22 -24.49
CA ILE A 11 2.33 21.91 -24.65
C ILE A 11 1.16 20.96 -24.39
N SER A 12 0.53 20.48 -25.45
CA SER A 12 -0.50 19.46 -25.35
C SER A 12 0.13 18.30 -24.61
N SER A 13 -0.42 17.97 -23.43
CA SER A 13 -0.01 16.76 -22.73
C SER A 13 -0.26 15.58 -23.67
N PRO A 14 0.64 14.60 -23.78
CA PRO A 14 0.36 13.36 -24.51
C PRO A 14 -0.93 12.67 -24.03
N ILE A 15 -1.36 12.93 -22.79
CA ILE A 15 -2.67 12.53 -22.26
C ILE A 15 -3.82 13.11 -23.08
N ASN A 16 -3.72 14.34 -23.56
CA ASN A 16 -4.77 14.99 -24.36
C ASN A 16 -5.02 14.25 -25.69
N GLU A 17 -4.03 13.52 -26.21
CA GLU A 17 -4.17 12.72 -27.43
C GLU A 17 -4.93 11.41 -27.19
N ILE A 18 -5.00 10.96 -25.93
CA ILE A 18 -5.66 9.73 -25.53
C ILE A 18 -6.83 9.97 -24.57
N ALA A 19 -7.21 11.22 -24.32
CA ALA A 19 -8.24 11.59 -23.34
C ALA A 19 -9.57 10.86 -23.59
N ASP A 20 -9.99 10.77 -24.86
CA ASP A 20 -11.21 10.05 -25.27
C ASP A 20 -11.15 8.52 -25.06
N ARG A 21 -9.98 7.99 -24.71
CA ARG A 21 -9.73 6.56 -24.43
C ARG A 21 -9.47 6.29 -22.95
N LEU A 22 -9.41 7.32 -22.11
CA LEU A 22 -9.26 7.16 -20.67
C LEU A 22 -10.62 6.86 -20.04
N GLY A 23 -10.60 5.98 -19.04
CA GLY A 23 -11.72 5.73 -18.16
C GLY A 23 -11.80 6.76 -17.04
N PRO A 24 -12.64 6.50 -16.04
CA PRO A 24 -12.78 7.40 -14.89
C PRO A 24 -11.46 7.63 -14.14
N ASN A 25 -11.30 8.81 -13.53
CA ASN A 25 -10.07 9.28 -12.89
C ASN A 25 -8.87 9.45 -13.85
N ASP A 26 -9.12 9.62 -15.14
CA ASP A 26 -8.09 9.74 -16.19
C ASP A 26 -7.18 8.50 -16.29
N LEU A 27 -7.68 7.32 -15.91
CA LEU A 27 -6.94 6.06 -15.91
C LEU A 27 -7.29 5.19 -17.14
N PRO A 28 -6.35 4.39 -17.68
CA PRO A 28 -6.63 3.47 -18.78
C PRO A 28 -7.44 2.22 -18.36
N TYR A 29 -7.99 2.21 -17.14
CA TYR A 29 -8.79 1.15 -16.54
C TYR A 29 -9.88 1.77 -15.64
N SER A 30 -10.93 0.99 -15.36
CA SER A 30 -12.15 1.51 -14.72
C SER A 30 -12.02 1.81 -13.23
N ILE A 31 -11.14 1.07 -12.52
CA ILE A 31 -11.00 1.16 -11.07
C ILE A 31 -9.52 1.27 -10.70
N PRO A 32 -9.13 2.27 -9.90
CA PRO A 32 -7.82 2.38 -9.26
C PRO A 32 -7.32 1.05 -8.68
N ILE A 33 -6.13 0.62 -9.07
CA ILE A 33 -5.54 -0.65 -8.63
C ILE A 33 -4.63 -0.46 -7.41
N HIS A 34 -4.08 0.74 -7.20
CA HIS A 34 -3.20 1.05 -6.08
C HIS A 34 -3.84 0.70 -4.73
N PRO A 35 -5.09 1.08 -4.40
CA PRO A 35 -5.68 0.72 -3.11
C PRO A 35 -5.75 -0.80 -2.91
N ASN A 36 -6.06 -1.58 -3.94
CA ASN A 36 -6.09 -3.05 -3.83
C ASN A 36 -4.70 -3.62 -3.53
N LEU A 37 -3.67 -3.09 -4.19
CA LEU A 37 -2.28 -3.46 -3.94
C LEU A 37 -1.80 -3.04 -2.54
N VAL A 38 -2.28 -1.90 -2.02
CA VAL A 38 -2.03 -1.47 -0.63
C VAL A 38 -2.60 -2.47 0.37
N HIS A 39 -3.88 -2.85 0.23
CA HIS A 39 -4.51 -3.83 1.11
C HIS A 39 -3.80 -5.18 1.06
N PHE A 40 -3.40 -5.61 -0.14
CA PHE A 40 -2.66 -6.85 -0.31
C PHE A 40 -1.27 -6.78 0.35
N THR A 41 -0.55 -5.67 0.18
CA THR A 41 0.76 -5.43 0.82
C THR A 41 0.65 -5.44 2.34
N ILE A 42 -0.33 -4.72 2.91
CA ILE A 42 -0.60 -4.71 4.37
C ILE A 42 -0.95 -6.12 4.84
N GLY A 43 -1.84 -6.82 4.13
CA GLY A 43 -2.27 -8.17 4.48
C GLY A 43 -1.10 -9.16 4.51
N LEU A 44 -0.26 -9.17 3.46
CA LEU A 44 0.93 -10.00 3.40
C LEU A 44 1.90 -9.68 4.54
N PHE A 45 2.18 -8.40 4.81
CA PHE A 45 3.08 -8.04 5.90
C PHE A 45 2.51 -8.47 7.27
N ALA A 46 1.22 -8.22 7.51
CA ALA A 46 0.54 -8.56 8.75
C ALA A 46 0.51 -10.06 9.02
N ILE A 47 0.13 -10.86 8.01
CA ILE A 47 0.17 -12.33 8.10
C ILE A 47 1.61 -12.79 8.35
N GLY A 48 2.58 -12.19 7.65
CA GLY A 48 4.00 -12.46 7.84
C GLY A 48 4.45 -12.36 9.30
N ILE A 49 4.21 -11.20 9.91
CA ILE A 49 4.58 -10.92 11.30
C ILE A 49 3.76 -11.76 12.29
N ALA A 50 2.45 -11.93 12.05
CA ALA A 50 1.58 -12.73 12.92
C ALA A 50 2.03 -14.20 12.99
N PHE A 51 2.39 -14.80 11.87
CA PHE A 51 2.87 -16.17 11.83
C PHE A 51 4.28 -16.31 12.44
N ASP A 52 5.13 -15.29 12.33
CA ASP A 52 6.41 -15.27 13.06
C ASP A 52 6.22 -15.17 14.58
N PHE A 53 5.21 -14.45 15.05
CA PHE A 53 4.80 -14.47 16.45
C PHE A 53 4.29 -15.86 16.88
N ALA A 54 3.40 -16.47 16.10
CA ALA A 54 2.90 -17.83 16.37
C ALA A 54 4.06 -18.85 16.45
N GLY A 55 5.02 -18.76 15.53
CA GLY A 55 6.25 -19.57 15.59
C GLY A 55 7.12 -19.26 16.81
N ALA A 56 7.23 -18.00 17.22
CA ALA A 56 7.99 -17.61 18.41
C ALA A 56 7.36 -18.16 19.70
N PHE A 57 6.03 -18.07 19.83
CA PHE A 57 5.25 -18.51 21.01
C PHE A 57 4.82 -19.99 20.98
N TYR A 58 5.09 -20.71 19.89
CA TYR A 58 4.76 -22.13 19.72
C TYR A 58 5.02 -23.03 20.96
N PRO A 59 6.13 -22.88 21.73
CA PRO A 59 6.35 -23.69 22.92
C PRO A 59 5.26 -23.54 24.00
N LEU A 60 4.65 -22.36 24.14
CA LEU A 60 3.59 -22.08 25.11
C LEU A 60 2.23 -22.61 24.64
N GLU A 61 1.97 -22.54 23.33
CA GLU A 61 0.67 -22.89 22.73
C GLU A 61 0.54 -24.35 22.31
N LYS A 62 1.62 -25.16 22.43
CA LYS A 62 1.63 -26.59 22.07
C LYS A 62 0.49 -27.39 22.72
N ARG A 63 -0.02 -26.95 23.88
CA ARG A 63 -1.15 -27.59 24.57
C ARG A 63 -2.47 -27.37 23.84
N VAL A 64 -2.68 -26.19 23.27
CA VAL A 64 -3.91 -25.82 22.53
C VAL A 64 -3.92 -26.49 21.15
N PHE A 65 -2.82 -26.43 20.40
CA PHE A 65 -2.77 -27.08 19.08
C PHE A 65 -2.94 -28.60 19.16
N ARG A 66 -2.39 -29.23 20.20
CA ARG A 66 -2.60 -30.65 20.45
C ARG A 66 -4.04 -30.96 20.84
N PHE A 67 -4.67 -30.10 21.64
CA PHE A 67 -6.10 -30.22 21.98
C PHE A 67 -6.98 -30.14 20.73
N LEU A 68 -6.66 -29.25 19.79
CA LEU A 68 -7.39 -29.07 18.54
C LEU A 68 -6.98 -30.04 17.41
N ALA A 69 -6.03 -30.96 17.67
CA ALA A 69 -5.49 -31.90 16.69
C ALA A 69 -5.00 -31.27 15.37
N LEU A 70 -4.57 -30.00 15.40
CA LEU A 70 -4.08 -29.31 14.21
C LEU A 70 -2.64 -29.77 13.89
N PRO A 71 -2.35 -30.26 12.66
CA PRO A 71 -1.03 -30.73 12.27
C PRO A 71 -0.12 -29.53 11.91
N VAL A 72 0.14 -28.65 12.88
CA VAL A 72 1.00 -27.48 12.72
C VAL A 72 2.38 -27.71 13.32
N THR A 73 3.41 -27.21 12.65
CA THR A 73 4.79 -27.23 13.14
C THR A 73 5.31 -25.81 13.32
N ARG A 74 6.25 -25.66 14.25
CA ARG A 74 6.93 -24.37 14.47
C ARG A 74 7.61 -23.84 13.21
N VAL A 75 8.22 -24.74 12.45
CA VAL A 75 8.89 -24.41 11.18
C VAL A 75 7.85 -23.96 10.16
N GLY A 76 6.70 -24.64 10.05
CA GLY A 76 5.61 -24.25 9.18
C GLY A 76 5.09 -22.83 9.45
N PHE A 77 4.99 -22.42 10.73
CA PHE A 77 4.65 -21.04 11.07
C PHE A 77 5.69 -20.04 10.53
N HIS A 78 6.98 -20.32 10.74
CA HIS A 78 8.04 -19.47 10.20
C HIS A 78 8.11 -19.50 8.66
N ASP A 79 7.74 -20.59 8.01
CA ASP A 79 7.66 -20.67 6.54
C ASP A 79 6.58 -19.73 5.99
N VAL A 80 5.37 -19.79 6.56
CA VAL A 80 4.29 -18.85 6.20
C VAL A 80 4.74 -17.42 6.43
N GLY A 81 5.36 -17.14 7.58
CA GLY A 81 5.92 -15.82 7.88
C GLY A 81 6.89 -15.35 6.79
N TRP A 82 7.81 -16.22 6.37
CA TRP A 82 8.87 -15.90 5.41
C TRP A 82 8.32 -15.57 4.03
N TYR A 83 7.48 -16.45 3.48
CA TYR A 83 6.96 -16.27 2.13
C TYR A 83 6.02 -15.07 2.03
N ASN A 84 5.30 -14.75 3.10
CA ASN A 84 4.46 -13.55 3.16
C ASN A 84 5.28 -12.26 3.15
N VAL A 85 6.34 -12.16 3.96
CA VAL A 85 7.20 -10.96 3.97
C VAL A 85 7.98 -10.81 2.66
N LEU A 86 8.42 -11.94 2.06
CA LEU A 86 9.04 -11.93 0.73
C LEU A 86 8.06 -11.45 -0.35
N ALA A 87 6.87 -12.05 -0.43
CA ALA A 87 5.85 -11.64 -1.38
C ALA A 87 5.43 -10.18 -1.16
N CYS A 88 5.26 -9.75 0.10
CA CYS A 88 4.99 -8.36 0.48
C CYS A 88 6.03 -7.42 -0.12
N SER A 89 7.32 -7.73 0.00
CA SER A 89 8.37 -6.87 -0.55
C SER A 89 8.31 -6.74 -2.07
N VAL A 90 8.00 -7.83 -2.79
CA VAL A 90 7.86 -7.81 -4.25
C VAL A 90 6.62 -7.00 -4.66
N ILE A 91 5.48 -7.26 -4.03
CA ILE A 91 4.20 -6.58 -4.30
C ILE A 91 4.28 -5.09 -3.94
N SER A 92 5.08 -4.71 -2.95
CA SER A 92 5.27 -3.31 -2.55
C SER A 92 5.84 -2.45 -3.68
N PHE A 93 6.71 -2.99 -4.54
CA PHE A 93 7.19 -2.26 -5.72
C PHE A 93 6.04 -1.91 -6.67
N PHE A 94 5.15 -2.87 -6.95
CA PHE A 94 3.97 -2.63 -7.77
C PHE A 94 2.99 -1.67 -7.11
N THR A 95 2.84 -1.78 -5.78
CA THR A 95 1.99 -0.89 -4.99
C THR A 95 2.44 0.56 -5.12
N VAL A 96 3.74 0.83 -4.92
CA VAL A 96 4.32 2.17 -5.05
C VAL A 96 4.26 2.66 -6.50
N ALA A 97 4.60 1.80 -7.48
CA ALA A 97 4.56 2.18 -8.89
C ALA A 97 3.14 2.57 -9.35
N ALA A 98 2.13 1.77 -8.99
CA ALA A 98 0.74 2.10 -9.26
C ALA A 98 0.31 3.40 -8.56
N GLY A 99 0.72 3.60 -7.30
CA GLY A 99 0.42 4.82 -6.55
C GLY A 99 0.98 6.07 -7.24
N PHE A 100 2.24 6.06 -7.67
CA PHE A 100 2.80 7.17 -8.44
C PHE A 100 2.09 7.41 -9.77
N PHE A 101 1.80 6.33 -10.52
CA PHE A 101 1.10 6.45 -11.79
C PHE A 101 -0.29 7.07 -11.63
N GLU A 102 -1.08 6.57 -10.68
CA GLU A 102 -2.43 7.06 -10.41
C GLU A 102 -2.41 8.49 -9.83
N MET A 103 -1.44 8.82 -8.99
CA MET A 103 -1.29 10.19 -8.47
C MET A 103 -0.88 11.21 -9.54
N LEU A 104 -0.08 10.83 -10.54
CA LEU A 104 0.33 11.73 -11.62
C LEU A 104 -0.83 12.11 -12.54
N LEU A 105 -1.87 11.28 -12.58
CA LEU A 105 -3.08 11.47 -13.38
C LEU A 105 -4.25 12.02 -12.53
N ALA A 106 -4.12 12.03 -11.21
CA ALA A 106 -5.19 12.43 -10.32
C ALA A 106 -5.53 13.92 -10.43
N VAL A 107 -6.83 14.20 -10.55
CA VAL A 107 -7.40 15.55 -10.44
C VAL A 107 -8.20 15.63 -9.13
N PRO A 108 -7.60 16.12 -8.03
CA PRO A 108 -8.27 16.19 -6.74
C PRO A 108 -9.36 17.26 -6.72
N LEU A 109 -10.43 17.02 -5.95
CA LEU A 109 -11.53 17.96 -5.77
C LEU A 109 -11.04 19.29 -5.14
N PRO A 110 -11.33 20.45 -5.75
CA PRO A 110 -10.84 21.73 -5.28
C PRO A 110 -11.59 22.22 -4.04
N GLY A 111 -10.90 22.98 -3.18
CA GLY A 111 -11.52 23.67 -2.03
C GLY A 111 -11.82 22.81 -0.80
N VAL A 112 -11.53 21.50 -0.85
CA VAL A 112 -11.66 20.58 0.29
C VAL A 112 -10.35 20.52 1.08
N ARG A 113 -10.45 20.28 2.39
CA ARG A 113 -9.32 20.04 3.29
C ARG A 113 -9.55 18.79 4.13
N SER A 114 -8.46 18.17 4.57
CA SER A 114 -8.54 17.01 5.44
C SER A 114 -8.90 17.34 6.88
N VAL A 115 -9.19 16.30 7.67
CA VAL A 115 -9.35 16.41 9.13
C VAL A 115 -8.15 17.05 9.84
N LEU A 116 -6.96 16.99 9.25
CA LEU A 116 -5.75 17.67 9.75
C LEU A 116 -5.55 19.08 9.17
N GLY A 117 -6.51 19.56 8.36
CA GLY A 117 -6.46 20.85 7.69
C GLY A 117 -5.51 20.89 6.48
N GLN A 118 -5.04 19.73 6.00
CA GLN A 118 -4.15 19.64 4.84
C GLN A 118 -4.93 19.80 3.53
N ASN A 119 -4.28 20.34 2.50
CA ASN A 119 -4.83 20.32 1.14
C ASN A 119 -4.47 19.00 0.43
N ALA A 120 -5.04 18.78 -0.74
CA ALA A 120 -4.82 17.57 -1.52
C ALA A 120 -3.34 17.36 -1.90
N ILE A 121 -2.65 18.42 -2.33
CA ILE A 121 -1.24 18.34 -2.78
C ILE A 121 -0.31 17.96 -1.62
N ASP A 122 -0.48 18.57 -0.45
CA ASP A 122 0.30 18.24 0.74
C ASP A 122 0.09 16.78 1.13
N THR A 123 -1.17 16.32 1.12
CA THR A 123 -1.53 14.93 1.46
C THR A 123 -0.93 13.94 0.46
N MET A 124 -1.02 14.25 -0.84
CA MET A 124 -0.41 13.47 -1.93
C MET A 124 1.11 13.35 -1.75
N LEU A 125 1.81 14.45 -1.45
CA LEU A 125 3.26 14.44 -1.25
C LEU A 125 3.67 13.60 -0.04
N TRP A 126 2.99 13.76 1.10
CA TRP A 126 3.27 12.93 2.28
C TRP A 126 2.96 11.46 2.04
N HIS A 127 1.91 11.17 1.28
CA HIS A 127 1.56 9.80 0.89
C HIS A 127 2.63 9.19 -0.04
N ALA A 128 3.09 9.92 -1.06
CA ALA A 128 4.13 9.44 -1.97
C ALA A 128 5.47 9.19 -1.26
N VAL A 129 5.96 10.16 -0.47
CA VAL A 129 7.23 10.03 0.26
C VAL A 129 7.14 8.91 1.30
N GLY A 130 6.03 8.84 2.03
CA GLY A 130 5.80 7.77 3.01
C GLY A 130 5.71 6.39 2.36
N GLY A 131 5.11 6.27 1.17
CA GLY A 131 5.03 5.02 0.42
C GLY A 131 6.41 4.50 0.01
N VAL A 132 7.29 5.38 -0.49
CA VAL A 132 8.69 5.03 -0.81
C VAL A 132 9.46 4.64 0.44
N ALA A 133 9.30 5.38 1.55
CA ALA A 133 9.96 5.06 2.81
C ALA A 133 9.52 3.68 3.34
N LEU A 134 8.22 3.37 3.29
CA LEU A 134 7.69 2.07 3.68
C LEU A 134 8.21 0.94 2.77
N LEU A 135 8.30 1.14 1.47
CA LEU A 135 8.91 0.17 0.55
C LEU A 135 10.35 -0.17 0.98
N LEU A 136 11.17 0.84 1.25
CA LEU A 136 12.55 0.63 1.70
C LEU A 136 12.60 -0.13 3.04
N ILE A 137 11.72 0.22 3.98
CA ILE A 137 11.61 -0.45 5.28
C ILE A 137 11.18 -1.92 5.11
N ILE A 138 10.19 -2.20 4.26
CA ILE A 138 9.73 -3.57 3.98
C ILE A 138 10.87 -4.39 3.37
N VAL A 139 11.59 -3.86 2.38
CA VAL A 139 12.76 -4.53 1.79
C VAL A 139 13.83 -4.81 2.84
N ALA A 140 14.15 -3.83 3.69
CA ALA A 140 15.12 -4.00 4.77
C ALA A 140 14.67 -5.08 5.77
N MET A 141 13.39 -5.10 6.14
CA MET A 141 12.79 -6.13 7.00
C MET A 141 12.86 -7.51 6.34
N THR A 142 12.61 -7.63 5.04
CA THR A 142 12.74 -8.90 4.30
C THR A 142 14.18 -9.39 4.28
N ILE A 143 15.16 -8.51 4.04
CA ILE A 143 16.58 -8.86 4.07
C ILE A 143 16.99 -9.32 5.47
N TRP A 144 16.60 -8.58 6.51
CA TRP A 144 16.86 -8.97 7.89
C TRP A 144 16.24 -10.34 8.19
N ARG A 145 14.99 -10.55 7.81
CA ARG A 145 14.33 -11.85 7.97
C ARG A 145 15.06 -12.98 7.25
N ALA A 146 15.52 -12.74 6.02
CA ALA A 146 16.31 -13.69 5.25
C ALA A 146 17.62 -14.04 5.96
N TYR A 147 18.30 -13.04 6.51
CA TYR A 147 19.52 -13.23 7.29
C TYR A 147 19.27 -14.08 8.55
N GLU A 148 18.19 -13.81 9.29
CA GLU A 148 17.82 -14.64 10.44
C GLU A 148 17.51 -16.08 10.01
N ARG A 149 16.78 -16.27 8.91
CA ARG A 149 16.38 -17.60 8.43
C ARG A 149 17.53 -18.42 7.87
N PHE A 150 18.41 -17.84 7.06
CA PHE A 150 19.38 -18.60 6.26
C PHE A 150 20.82 -18.53 6.81
N VAL A 151 21.14 -17.52 7.64
CA VAL A 151 22.50 -17.30 8.13
C VAL A 151 22.59 -17.46 9.65
N TRP A 152 21.84 -16.68 10.44
CA TRP A 152 22.01 -16.64 11.89
C TRP A 152 21.24 -17.76 12.61
N ARG A 153 19.92 -17.78 12.48
CA ARG A 153 19.02 -18.60 13.31
C ARG A 153 18.53 -19.86 12.58
N ARG A 154 19.18 -20.27 11.50
CA ARG A 154 18.77 -21.38 10.63
C ARG A 154 18.60 -22.71 11.38
N GLU A 155 19.45 -22.97 12.38
CA GLU A 155 19.45 -24.19 13.19
C GLU A 155 18.60 -24.06 14.47
N LEU A 156 18.02 -22.89 14.73
CA LEU A 156 17.23 -22.65 15.94
C LEU A 156 15.75 -22.92 15.67
N GLY A 157 15.08 -23.53 16.64
CA GLY A 157 13.62 -23.68 16.57
C GLY A 157 12.89 -22.33 16.43
N ARG A 158 13.42 -21.27 17.05
CA ARG A 158 12.94 -19.89 16.86
C ARG A 158 13.78 -19.20 15.80
N GLN A 159 13.26 -19.13 14.58
CA GLN A 159 13.99 -18.57 13.44
C GLN A 159 14.02 -17.04 13.42
N VAL A 160 13.26 -16.36 14.28
CA VAL A 160 13.20 -14.89 14.33
C VAL A 160 13.67 -14.32 15.67
N SER A 161 14.26 -13.12 15.68
CA SER A 161 14.59 -12.41 16.93
C SER A 161 13.37 -11.65 17.51
N TRP A 162 13.45 -11.30 18.79
CA TRP A 162 12.42 -10.46 19.43
C TRP A 162 12.46 -9.03 18.90
N LEU A 163 13.65 -8.54 18.56
CA LEU A 163 13.81 -7.22 17.98
C LEU A 163 13.16 -7.14 16.59
N TYR A 164 13.35 -8.16 15.75
CA TYR A 164 12.65 -8.27 14.47
C TYR A 164 11.13 -8.19 14.64
N LEU A 165 10.57 -8.95 15.59
CA LEU A 165 9.12 -8.94 15.88
C LEU A 165 8.62 -7.58 16.39
N ALA A 166 9.38 -6.93 17.27
CA ALA A 166 9.06 -5.59 17.76
C ALA A 166 9.08 -4.56 16.61
N CYS A 167 10.12 -4.58 15.77
CA CYS A 167 10.19 -3.74 14.58
C CYS A 167 9.03 -4.02 13.61
N GLY A 168 8.71 -5.28 13.35
CA GLY A 168 7.57 -5.66 12.51
C GLY A 168 6.23 -5.12 13.03
N THR A 169 6.04 -5.15 14.35
CA THR A 169 4.86 -4.56 14.99
C THR A 169 4.81 -3.04 14.80
N VAL A 170 5.93 -2.35 15.00
CA VAL A 170 6.02 -0.90 14.77
C VAL A 170 5.74 -0.56 13.31
N VAL A 171 6.29 -1.32 12.36
CA VAL A 171 6.04 -1.13 10.93
C VAL A 171 4.57 -1.32 10.59
N LEU A 172 3.87 -2.31 11.17
CA LEU A 172 2.43 -2.47 10.98
C LEU A 172 1.63 -1.23 11.44
N LEU A 173 2.00 -0.65 12.59
CA LEU A 173 1.38 0.58 13.06
C LEU A 173 1.66 1.75 12.11
N LEU A 174 2.89 1.87 11.62
CA LEU A 174 3.25 2.88 10.62
C LEU A 174 2.49 2.71 9.31
N MET A 175 2.31 1.47 8.83
CA MET A 175 1.50 1.17 7.65
C MET A 175 0.04 1.58 7.85
N GLY A 176 -0.56 1.31 9.02
CA GLY A 176 -1.92 1.75 9.32
C GLY A 176 -2.06 3.27 9.40
N LEU A 177 -1.10 3.94 10.03
CA LEU A 177 -1.08 5.40 10.12
C LEU A 177 -0.90 6.03 8.73
N HIS A 178 0.01 5.50 7.93
CA HIS A 178 0.26 5.94 6.57
C HIS A 178 -0.93 5.67 5.64
N GLY A 179 -1.59 4.51 5.79
CA GLY A 179 -2.81 4.17 5.07
C GLY A 179 -3.96 5.15 5.32
N SER A 180 -3.96 5.84 6.47
CA SER A 180 -4.93 6.90 6.75
C SER A 180 -4.79 8.10 5.80
N LEU A 181 -3.56 8.43 5.35
CA LEU A 181 -3.35 9.45 4.32
C LEU A 181 -3.99 9.04 3.00
N GLY A 182 -3.84 7.77 2.61
CA GLY A 182 -4.50 7.21 1.42
C GLY A 182 -6.02 7.20 1.53
N ALA A 183 -6.55 6.92 2.73
CA ALA A 183 -7.98 7.00 2.99
C ALA A 183 -8.54 8.43 2.83
N TRP A 184 -7.80 9.45 3.28
CA TRP A 184 -8.19 10.86 3.05
C TRP A 184 -8.12 11.25 1.57
N LEU A 185 -7.08 10.82 0.85
CA LEU A 185 -7.00 10.96 -0.61
C LEU A 185 -8.23 10.40 -1.31
N ALA A 186 -8.66 9.21 -0.92
CA ALA A 186 -9.89 8.59 -1.38
C ALA A 186 -11.14 9.39 -1.02
N SER A 187 -11.45 9.51 0.27
CA SER A 187 -12.78 9.97 0.71
C SER A 187 -12.99 11.48 0.66
N GLU A 188 -11.92 12.28 0.81
CA GLU A 188 -12.04 13.74 0.90
C GLU A 188 -11.69 14.42 -0.42
N PHE A 189 -10.72 13.86 -1.15
CA PHE A 189 -10.19 14.46 -2.38
C PHE A 189 -10.66 13.75 -3.65
N GLY A 190 -11.40 12.63 -3.53
CA GLY A 190 -11.90 11.83 -4.64
C GLY A 190 -10.79 11.12 -5.43
N VAL A 191 -9.60 10.98 -4.85
CA VAL A 191 -8.43 10.36 -5.49
C VAL A 191 -8.44 8.87 -5.14
N HIS A 192 -8.56 7.99 -6.13
CA HIS A 192 -8.70 6.54 -5.99
C HIS A 192 -10.12 6.00 -5.70
N ILE A 193 -11.16 6.84 -5.66
CA ILE A 193 -12.56 6.39 -5.68
C ILE A 193 -13.24 6.94 -6.93
N THR A 194 -13.39 6.06 -7.93
CA THR A 194 -14.12 6.35 -9.17
C THR A 194 -15.52 6.91 -8.92
N ALA A 195 -16.22 6.38 -7.92
CA ALA A 195 -17.57 6.83 -7.58
C ALA A 195 -17.62 8.31 -7.16
N ASP A 196 -16.62 8.81 -6.42
CA ASP A 196 -16.62 10.20 -5.94
C ASP A 196 -16.40 11.18 -7.10
N GLN A 197 -15.53 10.84 -8.05
CA GLN A 197 -15.32 11.62 -9.27
C GLN A 197 -16.56 11.60 -10.18
N LEU A 198 -17.20 10.44 -10.32
CA LEU A 198 -18.43 10.31 -11.12
C LEU A 198 -19.60 11.08 -10.49
N LEU A 199 -19.78 11.01 -9.16
CA LEU A 199 -20.78 11.79 -8.44
C LEU A 199 -20.51 13.30 -8.57
N ALA A 200 -19.26 13.73 -8.43
CA ALA A 200 -18.88 15.12 -8.61
C ALA A 200 -19.12 15.62 -10.05
N ALA A 201 -18.98 14.74 -11.04
CA ALA A 201 -19.32 15.00 -12.44
C ALA A 201 -20.84 14.95 -12.74
N GLY A 202 -21.67 14.62 -11.75
CA GLY A 202 -23.13 14.54 -11.89
C GLY A 202 -23.63 13.25 -12.56
N ALA A 203 -22.81 12.20 -12.61
CA ALA A 203 -23.19 10.91 -13.20
C ALA A 203 -24.08 10.08 -12.26
N ASP A 204 -25.00 9.29 -12.82
CA ASP A 204 -25.75 8.27 -12.09
C ASP A 204 -24.89 7.01 -11.94
N LEU A 205 -24.50 6.69 -10.70
CA LEU A 205 -23.66 5.54 -10.41
C LEU A 205 -24.33 4.21 -10.75
N GLY A 206 -25.67 4.13 -10.73
CA GLY A 206 -26.42 2.91 -11.06
C GLY A 206 -26.40 2.55 -12.54
N GLU A 207 -26.05 3.49 -13.42
CA GLU A 207 -25.91 3.27 -14.87
C GLU A 207 -24.44 3.12 -15.30
N VAL A 208 -23.50 3.74 -14.58
CA VAL A 208 -22.11 3.92 -15.04
C VAL A 208 -21.12 2.95 -14.38
N LEU A 209 -21.43 2.44 -13.18
CA LEU A 209 -20.62 1.41 -12.52
C LEU A 209 -21.18 -0.01 -12.82
N PRO A 210 -20.32 -1.02 -12.97
CA PRO A 210 -20.72 -2.41 -13.24
C PRO A 210 -21.41 -3.10 -12.05
#